data_AF-A0A8S3C7W8-F1
#
_entry.id   AF-A0A8S3C7W8-F1
#
_cell.length_a   1.000
_cell.length_b   1.000
_cell.length_c   1.000
_cell.angle_alpha   90.00
_cell.angle_beta   90.00
_cell.angle_gamma   90.00
#
_symmetry.space_group_name_H-M   'P 1'
#
loop_
_entity.id
_entity.type
_entity.pdbx_description
1 polymer ?
#
loop_
_entity_poly.entity_id
_entity_poly.type
_entity_poly.pdbx_seq_one_letter_code
_entity_poly.pdbx_strand_id
1 'polypeptide(L)'
;MDDTVADIGQQIVDILKFQSITSSQPLIRYPNIFDISNMKCSEHDFLSIRKKSCLELDDGQFIVKVGLINNLNYLLDFLKQEQNKISDDSYMDVDSNLTFDLINKNPLLKNLVLWYQRIGSEGVTNTDKNGFLIDFINTITNNLTKSGNHFRYSDKIKYFALSLYILGGKLAYEFIRLNILGSLPGLTMLSILILNSNLKISEAEFRFDQL
;
A
#
# COMPACT_ATOMS: atom_id res chain seq x y z
N MET A 1 -25.87 21.16 28.02
CA MET A 1 -25.65 20.03 27.09
C MET A 1 -24.51 20.47 26.20
N ASP A 2 -23.31 19.97 26.51
CA ASP A 2 -22.03 20.40 25.94
C ASP A 2 -21.83 19.84 24.53
N ASP A 3 -21.86 20.73 23.53
CA ASP A 3 -21.57 20.47 22.12
C ASP A 3 -20.14 20.91 21.72
N THR A 4 -19.17 20.82 22.62
CA THR A 4 -17.88 21.52 22.47
C THR A 4 -16.65 20.62 22.47
N VAL A 5 -16.69 19.54 21.72
CA VAL A 5 -15.46 19.03 21.07
C VAL A 5 -15.67 19.18 19.57
N ALA A 6 -15.59 20.42 19.10
CA ALA A 6 -15.52 20.69 17.68
C ALA A 6 -14.27 19.99 17.15
N ASP A 7 -14.47 18.92 16.38
CA ASP A 7 -13.39 18.16 15.77
C ASP A 7 -12.48 19.14 15.02
N ILE A 8 -11.24 19.24 15.51
CA ILE A 8 -10.23 20.17 15.01
C ILE A 8 -9.93 19.83 13.53
N GLY A 9 -10.09 18.56 13.13
CA GLY A 9 -10.00 18.14 11.73
C GLY A 9 -11.12 18.70 10.86
N GLN A 10 -12.36 18.70 11.37
CA GLN A 10 -13.51 19.23 10.63
C GLN A 10 -13.36 20.73 10.32
N GLN A 11 -12.77 21.50 11.23
CA GLN A 11 -12.51 22.92 11.02
C GLN A 11 -11.56 23.19 9.85
N ILE A 12 -10.52 22.36 9.69
CA ILE A 12 -9.61 22.45 8.53
C ILE A 12 -10.37 22.09 7.24
N VAL A 13 -11.20 21.04 7.27
CA VAL A 13 -12.01 20.63 6.11
C VAL A 13 -12.95 21.75 5.67
N ASP A 14 -13.60 22.43 6.61
CA ASP A 14 -14.52 23.52 6.31
C ASP A 14 -13.80 24.71 5.64
N ILE A 15 -12.59 25.05 6.12
CA ILE A 15 -11.73 26.10 5.53
C ILE A 15 -11.31 25.73 4.10
N LEU A 16 -10.90 24.48 3.86
CA LEU A 16 -10.49 24.00 2.54
C LEU A 16 -11.65 24.02 1.55
N LYS A 17 -12.85 23.58 1.99
CA LYS A 17 -14.07 23.64 1.17
C LYS A 17 -14.44 25.07 0.81
N PHE A 18 -14.40 25.98 1.77
CA PHE A 18 -14.72 27.40 1.54
C PHE A 18 -13.78 28.02 0.50
N GLN A 19 -12.48 27.68 0.53
CA GLN A 19 -11.49 28.13 -0.46
C GLN A 19 -11.47 27.32 -1.75
N SER A 20 -12.40 26.37 -1.93
CA SER A 20 -12.44 25.47 -3.08
C SER A 20 -11.14 24.69 -3.31
N ILE A 21 -10.40 24.39 -2.24
CA ILE A 21 -9.20 23.56 -2.29
C ILE A 21 -9.64 22.09 -2.26
N THR A 22 -9.69 21.48 -3.44
CA THR A 22 -10.19 20.10 -3.64
C THR A 22 -9.09 19.06 -3.82
N SER A 23 -7.82 19.47 -3.81
CA SER A 23 -6.69 18.55 -3.98
C SER A 23 -5.47 18.99 -3.17
N SER A 24 -4.52 18.07 -2.99
CA SER A 24 -3.28 18.30 -2.22
C SER A 24 -2.30 19.23 -2.94
N GLN A 25 -2.29 19.27 -4.28
CA GLN A 25 -1.37 20.10 -5.07
C GLN A 25 -1.51 21.61 -4.77
N PRO A 26 -2.71 22.22 -4.85
CA PRO A 26 -2.91 23.62 -4.47
C PRO A 26 -2.57 23.90 -3.02
N LEU A 27 -2.88 22.97 -2.11
CA LEU A 27 -2.61 23.10 -0.68
C LEU A 27 -1.11 23.16 -0.37
N ILE A 28 -0.30 22.34 -1.06
CA ILE A 28 1.16 22.34 -0.91
C ILE A 28 1.78 23.61 -1.49
N ARG A 29 1.25 24.12 -2.62
CA ARG A 29 1.74 25.35 -3.28
C ARG A 29 1.37 26.61 -2.51
N TYR A 30 0.20 26.63 -1.89
CA TYR A 30 -0.34 27.76 -1.14
C TYR A 30 -0.75 27.29 0.27
N PRO A 31 0.23 27.10 1.17
CA PRO A 31 -0.02 26.49 2.48
C PRO A 31 -0.77 27.43 3.44
N ASN A 32 -0.78 28.73 3.17
CA ASN A 32 -1.43 29.71 4.05
C ASN A 32 -2.94 29.82 3.78
N ILE A 33 -3.69 28.79 4.17
CA ILE A 33 -5.16 28.78 4.06
C ILE A 33 -5.83 29.66 5.13
N PHE A 34 -5.08 30.26 6.04
CA PHE A 34 -5.64 31.03 7.16
C PHE A 34 -5.74 32.53 6.87
N ASP A 35 -5.19 33.00 5.75
CA ASP A 35 -5.26 34.42 5.33
C ASP A 35 -6.71 34.92 5.18
N ILE A 36 -7.65 34.01 4.93
CA ILE A 36 -9.07 34.35 4.86
C ILE A 36 -9.63 34.88 6.18
N SER A 37 -8.99 34.59 7.32
CA SER A 37 -9.50 34.97 8.65
C SER A 37 -9.64 36.48 8.85
N ASN A 38 -8.81 37.27 8.15
CA ASN A 38 -8.82 38.73 8.18
C ASN A 38 -9.67 39.38 7.07
N MET A 39 -10.36 38.58 6.26
CA MET A 39 -11.22 39.11 5.21
C MET A 39 -12.54 39.67 5.79
N LYS A 40 -12.96 40.81 5.25
CA LYS A 40 -14.30 41.36 5.50
C LYS A 40 -15.31 40.64 4.63
N CYS A 41 -15.84 39.53 5.14
CA CYS A 41 -16.92 38.78 4.50
C CYS A 41 -18.08 38.56 5.47
N SER A 42 -19.30 38.76 4.97
CA SER A 42 -20.57 38.66 5.71
C SER A 42 -21.32 37.36 5.41
N GLU A 43 -20.73 36.46 4.63
CA GLU A 43 -21.34 35.17 4.31
C GLU A 43 -21.45 34.31 5.57
N HIS A 44 -22.62 33.67 5.74
CA HIS A 44 -22.96 32.95 6.95
C HIS A 44 -21.98 31.79 7.23
N ASP A 45 -21.60 31.05 6.20
CA ASP A 45 -20.69 29.91 6.32
C ASP A 45 -19.30 30.37 6.74
N PHE A 46 -18.80 31.47 6.16
CA PHE A 46 -17.53 32.09 6.54
C PHE A 46 -17.53 32.59 8.00
N LEU A 47 -18.61 33.23 8.44
CA LEU A 47 -18.76 33.67 9.83
C LEU A 47 -18.73 32.48 10.80
N SER A 48 -19.36 31.37 10.43
CA SER A 48 -19.37 30.15 11.24
C SER A 48 -17.97 29.53 11.35
N ILE A 49 -17.22 29.49 10.25
CA ILE A 49 -15.84 28.97 10.19
C ILE A 49 -14.93 29.84 11.06
N ARG A 50 -14.99 31.17 10.86
CA ARG A 50 -14.16 32.13 11.61
C ARG A 50 -14.41 32.04 13.11
N LYS A 51 -15.67 31.93 13.55
CA LYS A 51 -16.02 31.76 14.97
C LYS A 51 -15.45 30.46 15.56
N LYS A 52 -15.39 29.38 14.79
CA LYS A 52 -14.86 28.08 15.25
C LYS A 52 -13.33 28.06 15.25
N SER A 53 -12.70 28.69 14.27
CA SER A 53 -11.27 28.57 14.00
C SER A 53 -10.40 29.69 14.58
N CYS A 54 -10.98 30.84 14.93
CA CYS A 54 -10.25 32.01 15.41
C CYS A 54 -10.63 32.40 16.84
N LEU A 55 -9.78 33.21 17.45
CA LEU A 55 -10.00 33.97 18.67
C LEU A 55 -10.08 35.44 18.29
N GLU A 56 -11.10 36.14 18.75
CA GLU A 56 -11.23 37.59 18.59
C GLU A 56 -10.47 38.27 19.73
N LEU A 57 -9.62 39.23 19.38
CA LEU A 57 -8.89 40.07 20.32
C LEU A 57 -9.70 41.32 20.68
N ASP A 58 -9.31 41.98 21.76
CA ASP A 58 -9.98 43.20 22.25
C ASP A 58 -9.92 44.37 21.25
N ASP A 59 -8.97 44.34 20.30
CA ASP A 59 -8.83 45.34 19.22
C ASP A 59 -9.66 45.00 17.96
N GLY A 60 -10.45 43.92 18.00
CA GLY A 60 -11.26 43.43 16.89
C GLY A 60 -10.49 42.65 15.83
N GLN A 61 -9.21 42.34 16.05
CA GLN A 61 -8.44 41.44 15.19
C GLN A 61 -8.74 39.97 15.51
N PHE A 62 -8.52 39.10 14.53
CA PHE A 62 -8.71 37.65 14.68
C PHE A 62 -7.37 36.93 14.62
N ILE A 63 -7.12 36.05 15.60
CA ILE A 63 -5.98 35.13 15.60
C ILE A 63 -6.50 33.70 15.40
N VAL A 64 -5.90 32.97 14.46
CA VAL A 64 -6.22 31.55 14.27
C VAL A 64 -5.69 30.71 15.44
N LYS A 65 -6.51 29.77 15.93
CA LYS A 65 -6.12 28.86 17.01
C LYS A 65 -4.85 28.10 16.61
N VAL A 66 -3.82 28.19 17.45
CA VAL A 66 -2.49 27.59 17.20
C VAL A 66 -2.56 26.09 16.90
N GLY A 67 -3.49 25.35 17.51
CA GLY A 67 -3.68 23.92 17.22
C GLY A 67 -4.06 23.62 15.77
N LEU A 68 -4.79 24.51 15.09
CA LEU A 68 -5.13 24.35 13.67
C LEU A 68 -3.90 24.57 12.78
N ILE A 69 -3.06 25.53 13.15
CA ILE A 69 -1.80 25.81 12.44
C ILE A 69 -0.88 24.60 12.53
N ASN A 70 -0.73 24.02 13.73
CA ASN A 70 0.11 22.84 13.93
C ASN A 70 -0.42 21.62 13.16
N ASN A 71 -1.74 21.39 13.16
CA ASN A 71 -2.35 20.29 12.40
C ASN A 71 -2.18 20.47 10.89
N LEU A 72 -2.33 21.69 10.38
CA LEU A 72 -2.10 21.96 8.98
C LEU A 72 -0.63 21.74 8.60
N ASN A 73 0.31 22.20 9.43
CA ASN A 73 1.74 21.99 9.20
C ASN A 73 2.08 20.50 9.18
N TYR A 74 1.53 19.72 10.12
CA TYR A 74 1.70 18.27 10.14
C TYR A 74 1.16 17.62 8.86
N LEU A 75 -0.03 18.03 8.40
CA LEU A 75 -0.62 17.55 7.15
C LEU A 75 0.24 17.93 5.94
N LEU A 76 0.75 19.16 5.88
CA LEU A 76 1.60 19.65 4.81
C LEU A 76 2.93 18.89 4.77
N ASP A 77 3.54 18.63 5.92
CA ASP A 77 4.78 17.87 6.02
C ASP A 77 4.58 16.43 5.58
N PHE A 78 3.46 15.80 5.98
CA PHE A 78 3.07 14.48 5.50
C PHE A 78 2.89 14.46 3.98
N LEU A 79 2.13 15.42 3.43
CA LEU A 79 1.88 15.51 1.99
C LEU A 79 3.15 15.76 1.17
N LYS A 80 4.07 16.60 1.67
CA LYS A 80 5.38 16.84 1.03
C LYS A 80 6.26 15.60 1.08
N GLN A 81 6.26 14.87 2.18
CA GLN A 81 6.99 13.59 2.29
C GLN A 81 6.46 12.57 1.27
N GLU A 82 5.14 12.45 1.13
CA GLU A 82 4.54 11.57 0.12
C GLU A 82 4.84 12.03 -1.31
N GLN A 83 4.83 13.35 -1.59
CA GLN A 83 5.19 13.87 -2.91
C GLN A 83 6.66 13.62 -3.27
N ASN A 84 7.57 13.70 -2.29
CA ASN A 84 8.98 13.45 -2.50
C ASN A 84 9.26 11.95 -2.75
N LYS A 85 8.54 11.04 -2.08
CA LYS A 85 8.60 9.60 -2.38
C LYS A 85 8.19 9.29 -3.82
N ILE A 86 7.20 10.03 -4.36
CA ILE A 86 6.74 9.87 -5.74
C ILE A 86 7.74 10.46 -6.75
N SER A 87 8.56 11.43 -6.33
CA SER A 87 9.50 12.13 -7.22
C SER A 87 10.88 11.45 -7.31
N ASP A 88 11.29 10.70 -6.27
CA ASP A 88 12.53 9.89 -6.29
C ASP A 88 12.39 8.56 -7.08
N ASP A 89 11.17 8.17 -7.48
CA ASP A 89 10.89 6.98 -8.30
C ASP A 89 10.97 7.23 -9.82
N SER A 90 11.61 8.32 -10.24
CA SER A 90 11.83 8.65 -11.65
C SER A 90 12.97 7.80 -12.27
N TYR A 91 12.77 6.49 -12.43
CA TYR A 91 13.31 5.72 -13.56
C TYR A 91 12.56 4.38 -13.71
N MET A 92 12.03 4.16 -14.92
CA MET A 92 11.49 2.92 -15.53
C MET A 92 9.95 2.80 -15.64
N ASP A 93 9.47 3.36 -16.75
CA ASP A 93 8.73 2.69 -17.83
C ASP A 93 7.42 1.93 -17.50
N VAL A 94 6.30 2.60 -17.83
CA VAL A 94 5.00 2.19 -18.42
C VAL A 94 4.34 0.81 -18.09
N ASP A 95 5.06 -0.22 -17.66
CA ASP A 95 4.54 -1.56 -17.31
C ASP A 95 4.16 -1.73 -15.83
N SER A 96 4.37 -0.70 -14.99
CA SER A 96 4.18 -0.77 -13.53
C SER A 96 2.72 -0.65 -13.06
N ASN A 97 1.82 -0.06 -13.86
CA ASN A 97 0.45 0.24 -13.41
C ASN A 97 -0.38 -1.02 -13.07
N LEU A 98 -0.22 -2.11 -13.84
CA LEU A 98 -1.01 -3.33 -13.64
C LEU A 98 -0.52 -4.12 -12.41
N THR A 99 0.80 -4.16 -12.22
CA THR A 99 1.44 -4.81 -11.07
C THR A 99 1.14 -4.03 -9.78
N PHE A 100 1.20 -2.69 -9.82
CA PHE A 100 0.95 -1.83 -8.68
C PHE A 100 -0.52 -1.89 -8.22
N ASP A 101 -1.47 -1.88 -9.16
CA ASP A 101 -2.90 -2.05 -8.85
C ASP A 101 -3.20 -3.41 -8.22
N LEU A 102 -2.57 -4.49 -8.72
CA LEU A 102 -2.81 -5.84 -8.21
C LEU A 102 -2.16 -6.07 -6.85
N ILE A 103 -0.96 -5.53 -6.62
CA ILE A 103 -0.31 -5.48 -5.31
C ILE A 103 -1.18 -4.70 -4.32
N ASN A 104 -1.70 -3.53 -4.71
CA ASN A 104 -2.54 -2.73 -3.82
C ASN A 104 -3.92 -3.34 -3.53
N LYS A 105 -4.50 -4.10 -4.47
CA LYS A 105 -5.76 -4.83 -4.28
C LYS A 105 -5.61 -6.06 -3.36
N ASN A 106 -4.40 -6.56 -3.14
CA ASN A 106 -4.14 -7.75 -2.33
C ASN A 106 -3.26 -7.40 -1.10
N PRO A 107 -3.86 -7.15 0.08
CA PRO A 107 -3.13 -6.70 1.28
C PRO A 107 -2.00 -7.64 1.71
N LEU A 108 -2.19 -8.96 1.54
CA LEU A 108 -1.18 -9.97 1.87
C LEU A 108 0.02 -9.90 0.92
N LEU A 109 -0.24 -9.78 -0.38
CA LEU A 109 0.81 -9.60 -1.39
C LEU A 109 1.56 -8.28 -1.15
N LYS A 110 0.83 -7.20 -0.85
CA LYS A 110 1.42 -5.91 -0.47
C LYS A 110 2.34 -6.03 0.74
N ASN A 111 1.90 -6.66 1.81
CA ASN A 111 2.71 -6.85 3.02
C ASN A 111 3.96 -7.68 2.75
N LEU A 112 3.85 -8.69 1.89
CA LEU A 112 4.95 -9.57 1.53
C LEU A 112 5.99 -8.86 0.65
N VAL A 113 5.55 -8.02 -0.30
CA VAL A 113 6.41 -7.15 -1.12
C VAL A 113 7.08 -6.06 -0.28
N LEU A 114 6.34 -5.39 0.61
CA LEU A 114 6.88 -4.37 1.52
C LEU A 114 7.90 -4.95 2.49
N TRP A 115 7.66 -6.17 2.99
CA TRP A 115 8.61 -6.89 3.84
C TRP A 115 9.93 -7.16 3.10
N TYR A 116 9.87 -7.54 1.83
CA TYR A 116 11.06 -7.72 1.00
C TYR A 116 11.82 -6.41 0.74
N GLN A 117 11.10 -5.33 0.41
CA GLN A 117 11.71 -4.02 0.20
C GLN A 117 12.44 -3.52 1.46
N ARG A 118 11.89 -3.80 2.66
CA ARG A 118 12.54 -3.48 3.94
C ARG A 118 13.85 -4.24 4.17
N ILE A 119 13.90 -5.52 3.79
CA ILE A 119 15.11 -6.34 3.92
C ILE A 119 16.24 -5.86 3.00
N GLY A 120 15.91 -5.26 1.85
CA GLY A 120 16.91 -4.67 0.96
C GLY A 120 17.46 -3.31 1.43
N SER A 121 16.69 -2.55 2.22
CA SER A 121 17.04 -1.19 2.66
C SER A 121 17.86 -1.12 3.96
N GLU A 122 17.78 -2.13 4.81
CA GLU A 122 18.65 -2.27 5.98
C GLU A 122 19.89 -3.04 5.52
N GLY A 123 21.07 -2.40 5.50
CA GLY A 123 22.33 -2.91 4.94
C GLY A 123 22.93 -4.18 5.56
N VAL A 124 22.10 -5.15 5.96
CA VAL A 124 22.50 -6.46 6.44
C VAL A 124 22.56 -7.41 5.24
N THR A 125 23.78 -7.62 4.75
CA THR A 125 24.15 -8.61 3.73
C THR A 125 23.96 -10.05 4.23
N ASN A 126 22.74 -10.45 4.52
CA ASN A 126 22.36 -11.86 4.73
C ASN A 126 21.60 -12.35 3.49
N THR A 127 22.24 -12.25 2.33
CA THR A 127 21.72 -12.75 1.04
C THR A 127 21.34 -14.23 1.09
N ASP A 128 21.91 -15.00 2.03
CA ASP A 128 21.68 -16.44 2.13
C ASP A 128 20.44 -16.85 2.93
N LYS A 129 19.98 -16.06 3.92
CA LYS A 129 18.88 -16.51 4.81
C LYS A 129 17.50 -16.47 4.16
N ASN A 130 17.32 -15.64 3.14
CA ASN A 130 16.01 -15.44 2.50
C ASN A 130 15.98 -15.83 1.02
N GLY A 131 16.97 -16.58 0.51
CA GLY A 131 17.12 -16.87 -0.91
C GLY A 131 15.85 -17.42 -1.59
N PHE A 132 15.11 -18.30 -0.92
CA PHE A 132 13.83 -18.79 -1.45
C PHE A 132 12.75 -17.71 -1.52
N LEU A 133 12.60 -16.90 -0.46
CA LEU A 133 11.63 -15.80 -0.41
C LEU A 133 11.92 -14.74 -1.46
N ILE A 134 13.19 -14.43 -1.67
CA ILE A 134 13.65 -13.52 -2.73
C ILE A 134 13.26 -14.09 -4.10
N ASP A 135 13.59 -15.36 -4.37
CA ASP A 135 13.23 -16.03 -5.62
C ASP A 135 11.71 -16.10 -5.82
N PHE A 136 10.94 -16.29 -4.76
CA PHE A 136 9.48 -16.36 -4.79
C PHE A 136 8.84 -15.02 -5.13
N ILE A 137 9.30 -13.94 -4.49
CA ILE A 137 8.81 -12.57 -4.74
C ILE A 137 9.17 -12.12 -6.15
N ASN A 138 10.42 -12.35 -6.57
CA ASN A 138 10.85 -12.06 -7.92
C ASN A 138 10.03 -12.85 -8.96
N THR A 139 9.69 -14.10 -8.67
CA THR A 139 8.82 -14.92 -9.54
C THR A 139 7.42 -14.32 -9.66
N ILE A 140 6.82 -13.90 -8.54
CA ILE A 140 5.50 -13.26 -8.54
C ILE A 140 5.55 -11.98 -9.38
N THR A 141 6.47 -11.06 -9.08
CA THR A 141 6.61 -9.78 -9.79
C THR A 141 6.83 -10.01 -11.29
N ASN A 142 7.72 -10.93 -11.66
CA ASN A 142 8.01 -11.25 -13.06
C ASN A 142 6.88 -11.96 -13.80
N ASN A 143 5.99 -12.65 -13.09
CA ASN A 143 4.83 -13.30 -13.68
C ASN A 143 3.66 -12.33 -13.82
N LEU A 144 3.48 -11.42 -12.86
CA LEU A 144 2.44 -10.40 -12.92
C LEU A 144 2.62 -9.42 -14.09
N THR A 145 3.85 -9.22 -14.58
CA THR A 145 4.11 -8.44 -15.80
C THR A 145 3.78 -9.18 -17.10
N LYS A 146 3.39 -10.46 -17.02
CA LYS A 146 3.13 -11.32 -18.19
C LYS A 146 1.66 -11.71 -18.24
N SER A 147 1.20 -12.06 -19.44
CA SER A 147 -0.11 -12.73 -19.57
C SER A 147 -0.06 -14.11 -18.91
N GLY A 148 -1.19 -14.55 -18.32
CA GLY A 148 -1.28 -15.77 -17.50
C GLY A 148 -0.75 -17.05 -18.16
N ASN A 149 -0.71 -17.08 -19.49
CA ASN A 149 -0.20 -18.21 -20.28
C ASN A 149 1.34 -18.26 -20.36
N HIS A 150 2.03 -17.21 -19.89
CA HIS A 150 3.49 -17.06 -19.97
C HIS A 150 4.17 -17.03 -18.59
N PHE A 151 3.47 -17.45 -17.55
CA PHE A 151 4.06 -17.58 -16.22
C PHE A 151 5.20 -18.61 -16.25
N ARG A 152 6.33 -18.24 -15.68
CA ARG A 152 7.53 -19.08 -15.58
C ARG A 152 7.89 -19.24 -14.11
N TYR A 153 8.36 -20.43 -13.77
CA TYR A 153 8.69 -20.79 -12.40
C TYR A 153 10.08 -21.42 -12.37
N SER A 154 10.89 -21.04 -11.39
CA SER A 154 12.17 -21.70 -11.11
C SER A 154 11.93 -23.08 -10.49
N ASP A 155 12.94 -23.96 -10.52
CA ASP A 155 12.80 -25.30 -9.97
C ASP A 155 12.55 -25.28 -8.46
N LYS A 156 13.10 -24.31 -7.73
CA LYS A 156 12.80 -24.09 -6.31
C LYS A 156 11.30 -23.84 -6.07
N ILE A 157 10.67 -23.01 -6.91
CA ILE A 157 9.22 -22.73 -6.79
C ILE A 157 8.40 -23.96 -7.19
N LYS A 158 8.82 -24.70 -8.21
CA LYS A 158 8.17 -25.95 -8.61
C LYS A 158 8.22 -27.00 -7.51
N TYR A 159 9.37 -27.18 -6.84
CA TYR A 159 9.51 -28.10 -5.72
C TYR A 159 8.68 -27.67 -4.52
N PHE A 160 8.68 -26.37 -4.20
CA PHE A 160 7.79 -25.84 -3.16
C PHE A 160 6.32 -26.07 -3.48
N ALA A 161 5.88 -25.81 -4.71
CA ALA A 161 4.52 -26.05 -5.17
C ALA A 161 4.11 -27.52 -5.03
N LEU A 162 5.02 -28.44 -5.40
CA LEU A 162 4.83 -29.88 -5.26
C LEU A 162 4.67 -30.27 -3.77
N SER A 163 5.57 -29.81 -2.91
CA SER A 163 5.51 -30.07 -1.47
C SER A 163 4.22 -29.51 -0.85
N LEU A 164 3.83 -28.29 -1.22
CA LEU A 164 2.60 -27.66 -0.76
C LEU A 164 1.36 -28.45 -1.20
N TYR A 165 1.34 -28.94 -2.44
CA TYR A 165 0.25 -29.76 -2.95
C TYR A 165 0.16 -31.12 -2.25
N ILE A 166 1.29 -31.81 -2.08
CA ILE A 166 1.34 -33.13 -1.44
C ILE A 166 0.95 -33.05 0.03
N LEU A 167 1.49 -32.07 0.77
CA LEU A 167 1.30 -31.93 2.22
C LEU A 167 0.01 -31.19 2.58
N GLY A 168 -0.30 -30.11 1.88
CA GLY A 168 -1.47 -29.26 2.15
C GLY A 168 -2.73 -29.70 1.41
N GLY A 169 -2.58 -30.58 0.42
CA GLY A 169 -3.68 -31.01 -0.45
C GLY A 169 -4.09 -29.96 -1.48
N LYS A 170 -4.93 -30.38 -2.41
CA LYS A 170 -5.41 -29.59 -3.54
C LYS A 170 -6.11 -28.30 -3.10
N LEU A 171 -6.90 -28.35 -2.02
CA LEU A 171 -7.66 -27.20 -1.55
C LEU A 171 -6.75 -26.10 -0.99
N ALA A 172 -5.77 -26.45 -0.15
CA ALA A 172 -4.82 -25.46 0.37
C ALA A 172 -3.95 -24.89 -0.74
N TYR A 173 -3.53 -25.74 -1.68
CA TYR A 173 -2.77 -25.34 -2.85
C TYR A 173 -3.53 -24.32 -3.71
N GLU A 174 -4.77 -24.64 -4.11
CA GLU A 174 -5.61 -23.76 -4.93
C GLU A 174 -5.96 -22.47 -4.19
N PHE A 175 -6.20 -22.54 -2.87
CA PHE A 175 -6.43 -21.35 -2.06
C PHE A 175 -5.24 -20.38 -2.16
N ILE A 176 -4.01 -20.85 -1.97
CA ILE A 176 -2.82 -19.99 -2.06
C ILE A 176 -2.63 -19.49 -3.50
N ARG A 177 -2.76 -20.36 -4.51
CA ARG A 177 -2.58 -20.01 -5.92
C ARG A 177 -3.54 -18.92 -6.39
N LEU A 178 -4.79 -18.97 -5.95
CA LEU A 178 -5.83 -18.01 -6.35
C LEU A 178 -5.69 -16.68 -5.59
N ASN A 179 -5.24 -16.71 -4.33
CA ASN A 179 -5.07 -15.50 -3.51
C ASN A 179 -3.73 -14.79 -3.76
N ILE A 180 -2.72 -15.47 -4.30
CA ILE A 180 -1.43 -14.89 -4.65
C ILE A 180 -1.15 -15.18 -6.13
N LEU A 181 -1.75 -14.37 -7.00
CA LEU A 181 -1.68 -14.57 -8.44
C LEU A 181 -0.22 -14.56 -8.95
N GLY A 182 0.12 -15.50 -9.83
CA GLY A 182 1.49 -15.62 -10.38
C GLY A 182 2.51 -16.31 -9.46
N SER A 183 2.12 -16.69 -8.24
CA SER A 183 3.02 -17.34 -7.27
C SER A 183 3.26 -18.83 -7.51
N LEU A 184 2.24 -19.56 -7.93
CA LEU A 184 2.27 -21.02 -8.04
C LEU A 184 1.78 -21.49 -9.42
N PRO A 185 2.35 -22.59 -9.95
CA PRO A 185 1.95 -23.14 -11.25
C PRO A 185 0.50 -23.65 -11.25
N GLY A 186 -0.11 -23.73 -12.43
CA GLY A 186 -1.43 -24.36 -12.57
C GLY A 186 -1.38 -25.87 -12.32
N LEU A 187 -2.52 -26.46 -11.98
CA LEU A 187 -2.64 -27.91 -11.72
C LEU A 187 -2.12 -28.77 -12.87
N THR A 188 -2.34 -28.36 -14.12
CA THR A 188 -1.83 -29.07 -15.30
C THR A 188 -0.30 -29.17 -15.29
N MET A 189 0.39 -28.06 -14.99
CA MET A 189 1.85 -28.05 -14.88
C MET A 189 2.32 -28.85 -13.69
N LEU A 190 1.57 -28.83 -12.58
CA LEU A 190 1.86 -29.63 -11.41
C LEU A 190 1.71 -31.13 -11.67
N SER A 191 0.68 -31.56 -12.40
CA SER A 191 0.51 -32.95 -12.83
C SER A 191 1.66 -33.40 -13.73
N ILE A 192 2.13 -32.55 -14.63
CA ILE A 192 3.32 -32.83 -15.45
C ILE A 192 4.56 -32.99 -14.56
N LEU A 193 4.73 -32.14 -13.55
CA LEU A 193 5.84 -32.23 -12.60
C LEU A 193 5.81 -33.54 -11.79
N ILE A 194 4.63 -33.96 -11.33
CA ILE A 194 4.45 -35.23 -10.63
C ILE A 194 4.75 -36.41 -11.55
N LEU A 195 4.24 -36.40 -12.79
CA LEU A 195 4.47 -37.46 -13.78
C LEU A 195 5.94 -37.57 -14.19
N ASN A 196 6.63 -36.43 -14.28
CA ASN A 196 8.05 -36.37 -14.65
C ASN A 196 8.99 -36.64 -13.47
N SER A 197 8.53 -36.41 -12.23
CA SER A 197 9.25 -36.88 -11.07
C SER A 197 9.07 -38.38 -10.97
N ASN A 198 10.16 -39.15 -10.83
CA ASN A 198 10.08 -40.59 -10.53
C ASN A 198 9.39 -40.90 -9.16
N LEU A 199 8.85 -39.87 -8.51
CA LEU A 199 8.12 -39.89 -7.26
C LEU A 199 6.65 -40.17 -7.57
N LYS A 200 6.23 -41.44 -7.45
CA LYS A 200 4.81 -41.83 -7.40
C LYS A 200 4.19 -41.40 -6.06
N ILE A 201 4.20 -40.11 -5.77
CA ILE A 201 3.63 -39.57 -4.53
C ILE A 201 2.30 -38.92 -4.90
N SER A 202 1.21 -39.47 -4.37
CA SER A 202 -0.12 -38.88 -4.47
C SER A 202 -0.46 -38.02 -3.25
N GLU A 203 -1.46 -37.16 -3.41
CA GLU A 203 -1.97 -36.30 -2.35
C GLU A 203 -2.34 -37.13 -1.10
N ALA A 204 -1.84 -36.71 0.07
CA ALA A 204 -2.02 -37.41 1.35
C ALA A 204 -1.47 -38.86 1.41
N GLU A 205 -0.64 -39.29 0.46
CA GLU A 205 0.03 -40.59 0.50
C GLU A 205 1.32 -40.50 1.34
N PHE A 206 1.21 -40.86 2.62
CA PHE A 206 2.37 -41.03 3.49
C PHE A 206 2.98 -42.42 3.28
N ARG A 207 4.22 -42.47 2.75
CA ARG A 207 5.01 -43.71 2.65
C ARG A 207 6.03 -43.75 3.79
N PHE A 208 5.65 -44.40 4.89
CA PHE A 208 6.57 -44.67 6.01
C PHE A 208 7.54 -45.83 5.73
N ASP A 209 7.19 -46.73 4.79
CA ASP A 209 7.87 -48.02 4.62
C ASP A 209 9.06 -48.02 3.62
N GLN A 210 9.60 -46.86 3.26
CA GLN A 210 10.75 -46.75 2.33
C GLN A 210 11.95 -45.95 2.88
N LEU A 211 11.99 -45.70 4.19
CA LEU A 211 13.14 -45.13 4.90
C LEU A 211 13.97 -46.22 5.57
#